data_AF-A0A3G6TJN8-F1
#
_entry.id   AF-A0A3G6TJN8-F1
#
_cell.length_a   1.000
_cell.length_b   1.000
_cell.length_c   1.000
_cell.angle_alpha   90.00
_cell.angle_beta   90.00
_cell.angle_gamma   90.00
#
_symmetry.space_group_name_H-M   'P 1'
#
loop_
_entity.id
_entity.type
_entity.pdbx_description
1 polymer ?
#
loop_
_entity_poly.entity_id
_entity_poly.type
_entity_poly.pdbx_seq_one_letter_code
_entity_poly.pdbx_strand_id
1 'polypeptide(L)'
;MSIKTPKNRKEIEHNMYLLQERGLQALDAKDEDRIGNFAAMTWPHLKEVKNLPNGRIYLPTINEQARLQGNMENTDLWKFSQTQVPKEESP
;
A
#
# COMPACT_ATOMS: atom_id res chain seq x y z
N MET A 1 -15.35 10.56 3.44
CA MET A 1 -14.24 9.63 3.15
C MET A 1 -14.42 8.40 4.02
N SER A 2 -14.22 7.18 3.52
CA SER A 2 -14.33 5.96 4.32
C SER A 2 -13.14 5.04 4.07
N ILE A 3 -12.45 4.66 5.14
CA ILE A 3 -11.47 3.57 5.12
C ILE A 3 -12.25 2.27 5.01
N LYS A 4 -11.97 1.47 3.98
CA LYS A 4 -12.61 0.16 3.83
C LYS A 4 -11.93 -0.83 4.75
N THR A 5 -12.58 -1.10 5.88
CA THR A 5 -12.16 -2.19 6.76
C THR A 5 -12.24 -3.51 6.00
N PRO A 6 -11.14 -4.26 5.86
CA PRO A 6 -11.13 -5.51 5.11
C PRO A 6 -11.99 -6.55 5.82
N LYS A 7 -12.85 -7.23 5.07
CA LYS A 7 -13.84 -8.19 5.59
C LYS A 7 -13.36 -9.63 5.54
N ASN A 8 -12.35 -9.90 4.74
CA ASN A 8 -11.84 -11.24 4.51
C ASN A 8 -10.34 -11.22 4.23
N ARG A 9 -9.75 -12.42 4.25
CA ARG A 9 -8.31 -12.60 4.01
C ARG A 9 -7.84 -11.99 2.69
N LYS A 10 -8.63 -12.10 1.62
CA LYS A 10 -8.24 -11.58 0.30
C LYS A 10 -8.11 -10.06 0.30
N GLU A 11 -9.04 -9.37 0.98
CA GLU A 11 -8.98 -7.91 1.15
C GLU A 11 -7.79 -7.49 2.02
N ILE A 12 -7.48 -8.22 3.09
CA ILE A 12 -6.29 -7.95 3.91
C ILE A 12 -5.02 -8.06 3.05
N GLU A 13 -4.88 -9.16 2.31
CA GLU A 13 -3.72 -9.40 1.45
C GLU A 13 -3.60 -8.32 0.37
N HIS A 14 -4.70 -7.95 -0.28
CA HIS A 14 -4.73 -6.88 -1.26
C HIS A 14 -4.25 -5.54 -0.69
N ASN A 15 -4.75 -5.15 0.48
CA ASN A 15 -4.33 -3.92 1.17
C ASN A 15 -2.83 -3.92 1.48
N MET A 16 -2.27 -5.06 1.88
CA MET A 16 -0.83 -5.19 2.14
C MET A 16 0.00 -5.11 0.86
N TYR A 17 -0.49 -5.65 -0.25
CA TYR A 17 0.19 -5.51 -1.55
C TYR A 17 0.15 -4.08 -2.06
N LEU A 18 -0.96 -3.35 -1.90
CA LEU A 18 -1.02 -1.92 -2.21
C LEU A 18 0.01 -1.11 -1.38
N LEU A 19 0.16 -1.45 -0.11
CA LEU A 19 1.17 -0.82 0.74
C LEU A 19 2.60 -1.09 0.24
N GLN A 20 2.89 -2.29 -0.26
CA GLN A 20 4.17 -2.62 -0.90
C GLN A 20 4.36 -1.83 -2.21
N GLU A 21 3.33 -1.81 -3.06
CA GLU A 21 3.33 -1.08 -4.33
C GLU A 21 3.60 0.41 -4.16
N ARG A 22 3.10 1.04 -3.09
CA ARG A 22 3.39 2.45 -2.80
C ARG A 22 4.89 2.73 -2.68
N GLY A 23 5.65 1.81 -2.07
CA GLY A 23 7.11 1.91 -1.96
C GLY A 23 7.79 1.73 -3.32
N LEU A 24 7.34 0.75 -4.10
CA LEU A 24 7.84 0.50 -5.46
C LEU A 24 7.60 1.71 -6.39
N GLN A 25 6.40 2.29 -6.33
CA GLN A 25 6.06 3.50 -7.10
C GLN A 25 6.95 4.69 -6.74
N ALA A 26 7.33 4.84 -5.47
CA ALA A 26 8.25 5.90 -5.06
C ALA A 26 9.66 5.69 -5.64
N LEU A 27 10.13 4.42 -5.69
CA LEU A 27 11.39 4.05 -6.31
C LEU A 27 11.37 4.28 -7.82
N ASP A 28 10.31 3.83 -8.50
CA ASP A 28 10.14 4.01 -9.95
C ASP A 28 10.09 5.48 -10.35
N ALA A 29 9.43 6.31 -9.54
CA ALA A 29 9.36 7.76 -9.73
C ALA A 29 10.67 8.50 -9.34
N LYS A 30 11.64 7.81 -8.71
CA LYS A 30 12.86 8.40 -8.15
C LYS A 30 12.58 9.59 -7.20
N ASP A 31 11.49 9.49 -6.44
CA ASP A 31 11.06 10.53 -5.50
C ASP A 31 11.71 10.26 -4.13
N GLU A 32 12.83 10.94 -3.86
CA GLU A 32 13.65 10.73 -2.65
C GLU A 32 12.87 10.99 -1.36
N ASP A 33 11.98 11.97 -1.34
CA ASP A 33 11.17 12.32 -0.17
C ASP A 33 10.15 11.22 0.15
N ARG A 34 9.50 10.67 -0.89
CA ARG A 34 8.56 9.54 -0.73
C ARG A 34 9.30 8.26 -0.33
N ILE A 35 10.48 8.02 -0.90
CA ILE A 35 11.33 6.88 -0.53
C ILE A 35 11.73 6.98 0.93
N GLY A 36 12.25 8.15 1.36
CA GLY A 36 12.67 8.40 2.73
C GLY A 36 11.53 8.23 3.73
N ASN A 37 10.36 8.80 3.44
CA ASN A 37 9.16 8.62 4.27
C ASN A 37 8.74 7.14 4.37
N PHE A 38 8.72 6.42 3.25
CA PHE A 38 8.36 5.01 3.25
C PHE A 38 9.35 4.17 4.07
N ALA A 39 10.65 4.41 3.88
CA ALA A 39 11.72 3.72 4.58
C ALA A 39 11.68 3.96 6.10
N ALA A 40 11.33 5.17 6.53
CA ALA A 40 11.23 5.52 7.95
C ALA A 40 9.94 5.02 8.61
N MET A 41 8.78 5.19 7.95
CA MET A 41 7.47 5.05 8.60
C MET A 41 6.77 3.72 8.31
N THR A 42 7.13 3.04 7.23
CA THR A 42 6.40 1.86 6.73
C THR A 42 7.26 0.63 6.71
N TRP A 43 8.47 0.75 6.15
CA TRP A 43 9.38 -0.38 6.00
C TRP A 43 9.66 -1.13 7.30
N PRO A 44 9.84 -0.49 8.49
CA PRO A 44 10.09 -1.21 9.73
C PRO A 44 8.99 -2.20 10.10
N HIS A 45 7.75 -1.91 9.72
CA HIS A 45 6.59 -2.76 9.99
C HIS A 45 6.34 -3.77 8.88
N LEU A 46 6.58 -3.37 7.62
CA LEU A 46 6.32 -4.21 6.46
C LEU A 46 7.34 -5.34 6.33
N LYS A 47 8.61 -5.11 6.68
CA LYS A 47 9.68 -6.12 6.64
C LYS A 47 9.45 -7.31 7.58
N GLU A 48 8.58 -7.15 8.59
CA GLU A 48 8.23 -8.21 9.54
C GLU A 48 7.16 -9.16 9.00
N VAL A 49 6.43 -8.73 7.96
CA VAL A 49 5.39 -9.51 7.30
C VAL A 49 6.03 -10.65 6.53
N LYS A 50 5.64 -11.88 6.85
CA LYS A 50 6.16 -13.10 6.21
C LYS A 50 5.17 -13.66 5.23
N ASN A 51 5.67 -14.43 4.27
CA ASN A 51 4.86 -15.21 3.35
C ASN A 51 4.89 -16.68 3.75
N LEU A 52 3.77 -17.37 3.53
CA LEU A 52 3.67 -18.82 3.55
C LEU A 52 4.36 -19.41 2.30
N PRO A 53 4.68 -20.72 2.29
CA PRO A 53 5.30 -21.38 1.14
C PRO A 53 4.52 -21.26 -0.18
N ASN A 54 3.21 -21.02 -0.11
CA ASN A 54 2.36 -20.81 -1.29
C ASN A 54 2.33 -19.35 -1.76
N GLY A 55 3.25 -18.51 -1.28
CA GLY A 55 3.36 -17.10 -1.66
C GLY A 55 2.37 -16.15 -0.99
N ARG A 56 1.36 -16.67 -0.27
CA ARG A 56 0.38 -15.83 0.45
C ARG A 56 0.98 -15.23 1.71
N ILE A 57 0.48 -14.07 2.13
CA ILE A 57 0.90 -13.44 3.39
C ILE A 57 0.45 -14.32 4.58
N TYR A 58 1.36 -14.52 5.53
CA TYR A 58 1.09 -15.16 6.81
C TYR A 58 0.51 -14.12 7.78
N LEU A 59 -0.82 -14.00 7.80
CA LEU A 59 -1.54 -12.95 8.52
C LEU A 59 -1.09 -12.69 9.98
N PRO A 60 -0.75 -13.71 10.81
CA PRO A 60 -0.29 -13.48 12.17
C PRO A 60 1.01 -12.67 12.31
N THR A 61 1.75 -12.47 11.21
CA THR A 61 2.97 -11.64 11.20
C THR A 61 2.70 -10.18 10.84
N ILE A 62 1.47 -9.82 10.48
CA ILE A 62 1.08 -8.44 10.23
C ILE A 62 0.88 -7.76 11.58
N ASN A 63 1.77 -6.85 11.94
CA ASN A 63 1.58 -6.00 13.11
C ASN A 63 0.50 -4.92 12.85
N GLU A 64 0.00 -4.31 13.92
CA GLU A 64 -1.13 -3.38 13.84
C GLU A 64 -0.83 -2.16 12.95
N GLN A 65 0.40 -1.64 12.97
CA GLN A 65 0.79 -0.50 12.14
C GLN A 65 0.76 -0.85 10.65
N ALA A 66 1.31 -2.00 10.26
CA ALA A 66 1.24 -2.49 8.88
C ALA A 66 -0.21 -2.67 8.42
N ARG A 67 -1.08 -3.21 9.29
CA ARG A 67 -2.51 -3.38 9.01
C ARG A 67 -3.22 -2.05 8.79
N LEU A 68 -3.00 -1.07 9.67
CA LEU A 68 -3.62 0.25 9.58
C LEU A 68 -3.16 0.99 8.32
N GLN A 69 -1.85 1.01 8.04
CA GLN A 69 -1.30 1.63 6.84
C GLN A 69 -1.85 0.96 5.56
N GLY A 70 -1.92 -0.37 5.51
CA GLY A 70 -2.51 -1.08 4.37
C GLY A 70 -3.99 -0.74 4.16
N ASN A 71 -4.77 -0.61 5.23
CA ASN A 71 -6.18 -0.22 5.12
C ASN A 71 -6.36 1.21 4.58
N MET A 72 -5.42 2.11 4.88
CA MET A 72 -5.44 3.48 4.35
C MET A 72 -5.16 3.53 2.84
N GLU A 73 -4.39 2.59 2.29
CA GLU A 73 -4.16 2.51 0.85
C GLU A 73 -5.43 2.17 0.07
N ASN A 74 -6.27 1.29 0.63
CA ASN A 74 -7.56 0.93 0.02
C ASN A 74 -8.68 1.89 0.45
N THR A 75 -8.45 3.18 0.20
CA THR A 75 -9.44 4.24 0.40
C THR A 75 -9.97 4.73 -0.94
N ASP A 76 -11.15 5.33 -0.93
CA ASP A 76 -11.68 5.99 -2.14
C ASP A 76 -10.79 7.17 -2.58
N LEU A 77 -9.91 7.69 -1.71
CA LEU A 77 -8.94 8.76 -2.01
C LEU A 77 -8.00 8.40 -3.17
N TRP A 78 -7.51 7.17 -3.22
CA TRP A 78 -6.59 6.71 -4.27
C TRP A 78 -7.29 6.63 -5.64
N LYS A 79 -8.61 6.40 -5.65
CA LYS A 79 -9.41 6.39 -6.89
C LYS A 79 -9.61 7.80 -7.44
N PHE A 80 -9.75 8.80 -6.56
CA PHE A 80 -9.90 10.20 -6.96
C PHE A 80 -8.60 10.78 -7.52
N SER A 81 -7.43 10.44 -6.96
CA SER A 81 -6.13 10.93 -7.47
C SER A 81 -5.79 10.36 -8.85
N GLN A 82 -6.17 9.11 -9.15
CA GLN A 82 -5.96 8.53 -10.48
C GLN A 82 -6.88 9.10 -11.57
N THR A 83 -8.07 9.59 -11.22
CA THR A 83 -8.97 10.24 -12.18
C THR A 83 -8.58 11.67 -12.54
N GLN A 84 -7.54 12.24 -11.90
CA GLN A 84 -7.07 13.61 -12.17
C GLN A 84 -5.76 13.68 -12.95
N VAL A 85 -5.29 12.60 -13.56
CA VAL A 85 -4.30 12.74 -14.64
C VAL A 85 -4.99 13.52 -15.76
N PRO A 86 -4.53 14.72 -16.13
CA PRO A 86 -5.09 15.40 -17.29
C PRO A 86 -4.90 14.46 -18.47
N LYS A 87 -5.99 14.11 -19.16
CA LYS A 87 -5.84 13.69 -20.55
C LYS A 87 -5.10 14.84 -21.21
N GLU A 88 -3.87 14.62 -21.65
CA GLU A 88 -3.19 15.56 -22.53
C GLU A 88 -4.18 15.88 -23.66
N GLU A 89 -4.68 17.11 -23.66
CA GLU A 89 -5.36 17.67 -24.81
C GLU A 89 -4.26 17.88 -25.87
N SER A 90 -4.03 16.85 -26.69
CA SER A 90 -3.50 17.06 -28.04
C SER A 90 -4.68 17.60 -28.87
N PRO A 91 -4.50 18.77 -29.50
CA PRO A 91 -3.84 18.82 -30.81
C PRO A 91 -2.63 19.77 -30.88
#